data_AF-A0A2A4NS85-F1
#
_entry.id   AF-A0A2A4NS85-F1
#
_cell.length_a   1.000
_cell.length_b   1.000
_cell.length_c   1.000
_cell.angle_alpha   90.00
_cell.angle_beta   90.00
_cell.angle_gamma   90.00
#
_symmetry.space_group_name_H-M   'P 1'
#
loop_
_entity.id
_entity.type
_entity.pdbx_description
1 polymer ?
#
loop_
_entity_poly.entity_id
_entity_poly.type
_entity_poly.pdbx_seq_one_letter_code
_entity_poly.pdbx_strand_id
1 'polypeptide(L)'
;MLLVSGIAFVIAVPALAQSKETPRLQREQYDAVRAKSILELQPFRQTTDAVDADSGLFLRLVSLNPATGAWYLLQTRTEKDGAPKNYHIENPDPTAQTLTFEIAPKPAIVINGPQGTVRCQPWAEDAAALRAARATGQPYAPLCEGTLFLRNKVTGSRTNIEATSEFLRDNIWGGESIVRFVRDSFFRDSQIETSKKLATGGTDQADSGPTPMLARTTPEDRPVISTLLDIGLDGTKPGRMAIGMWYPVTGMSGVFASTFQPRAISDDILKGPGKTNRLDSIEAKATGYMVAFDMGQFDIGYAVGTAHPSLGWSSRPPASVRPRGMPGPDGVKSLAPLVGLGMVNPVIANRAVATFTAGFKRQHGAFKYGDMATFNYGHHYGFIEKGVILSKLQPGLSTLYGLVDGTLVMKTWTEADNALLPQIRFARQNGVPLLETDPATGIGVPGDRVTKWGPGNWSGSAEADLRTLRAGACMARNGQTRYLIYGYFSTATPSAMARTFQAYGCTYAMLLDMNALEHTYLALYVPQGGKVHVAHMVPGMALIEKKVRGGTIIPRFIGFADNRDLFYLTRKESVK
;
A
#
# COMPACT_ATOMS: atom_id res chain seq x y z
N MET A 1 -16.38 -66.02 -14.47
CA MET A 1 -15.98 -64.98 -13.51
C MET A 1 -14.79 -64.24 -14.12
N LEU A 2 -15.04 -63.14 -14.82
CA LEU A 2 -14.01 -62.26 -15.39
C LEU A 2 -14.67 -60.87 -15.52
N LEU A 3 -14.39 -60.00 -14.56
CA LEU A 3 -14.82 -58.60 -14.56
C LEU A 3 -13.90 -57.82 -15.49
N VAL A 4 -14.48 -57.28 -16.57
CA VAL A 4 -13.83 -56.29 -17.42
C VAL A 4 -14.03 -54.92 -16.77
N SER A 5 -12.97 -54.38 -16.17
CA SER A 5 -12.98 -53.05 -15.56
C SER A 5 -12.72 -52.00 -16.66
N GLY A 6 -13.76 -51.30 -17.07
CA GLY A 6 -13.65 -50.17 -18.00
C GLY A 6 -13.01 -48.96 -17.31
N ILE A 7 -11.79 -48.62 -17.71
CA ILE A 7 -11.12 -47.39 -17.31
C ILE A 7 -11.73 -46.25 -18.14
N ALA A 8 -12.55 -45.42 -17.51
CA ALA A 8 -13.02 -44.17 -18.09
C ALA A 8 -11.85 -43.16 -18.08
N PHE A 9 -11.29 -42.88 -19.25
CA PHE A 9 -10.40 -41.74 -19.45
C PHE A 9 -11.19 -40.45 -19.26
N VAL A 10 -10.93 -39.74 -18.16
CA VAL A 10 -11.35 -38.33 -18.02
C VAL A 10 -10.49 -37.52 -18.96
N ILE A 11 -11.04 -37.17 -20.12
CA ILE A 11 -10.44 -36.20 -21.02
C ILE A 11 -10.60 -34.83 -20.35
N ALA A 12 -9.52 -34.32 -19.77
CA ALA A 12 -9.44 -32.93 -19.35
C ALA A 12 -9.53 -32.06 -20.61
N VAL A 13 -10.69 -31.43 -20.82
CA VAL A 13 -10.82 -30.41 -21.87
C VAL A 13 -9.95 -29.23 -21.43
N PRO A 14 -8.95 -28.81 -22.24
CA PRO A 14 -8.15 -27.65 -21.90
C PRO A 14 -9.09 -26.46 -21.82
N ALA A 15 -8.99 -25.66 -20.75
CA ALA A 15 -9.57 -24.33 -20.71
C ALA A 15 -9.19 -23.62 -22.02
N LEU A 16 -10.18 -23.15 -22.79
CA LEU A 16 -9.95 -22.48 -24.07
C LEU A 16 -8.97 -21.34 -23.85
N ALA A 17 -7.71 -21.57 -24.21
CA ALA A 17 -6.69 -20.55 -24.18
C ALA A 17 -7.16 -19.40 -25.07
N GLN A 18 -7.14 -18.18 -24.54
CA GLN A 18 -7.55 -17.00 -25.30
C GLN A 18 -6.80 -16.94 -26.64
N SER A 19 -7.50 -16.52 -27.71
CA SER A 19 -6.85 -16.25 -28.98
C SER A 19 -5.72 -15.22 -28.79
N LYS A 20 -4.61 -15.36 -29.52
CA LYS A 20 -3.50 -14.39 -29.47
C LYS A 20 -3.93 -12.96 -29.81
N GLU A 21 -5.04 -12.80 -30.54
CA GLU A 21 -5.63 -11.51 -30.87
C GLU A 21 -6.25 -10.81 -29.64
N THR A 22 -6.78 -11.57 -28.68
CA THR A 22 -7.46 -11.00 -27.51
C THR A 22 -6.50 -10.15 -26.65
N PRO A 23 -5.32 -10.63 -26.22
CA PRO A 23 -4.36 -9.80 -25.50
C PRO A 23 -3.92 -8.55 -26.27
N ARG A 24 -3.78 -8.62 -27.60
CA ARG A 24 -3.43 -7.47 -28.44
C ARG A 24 -4.50 -6.37 -28.35
N LEU A 25 -5.77 -6.73 -28.56
CA LEU A 25 -6.89 -5.78 -28.47
C LEU A 25 -7.04 -5.20 -27.05
N GLN A 26 -6.83 -6.02 -26.01
CA GLN A 26 -6.85 -5.55 -24.63
C GLN A 26 -5.72 -4.57 -24.33
N ARG A 27 -4.53 -4.79 -24.91
CA ARG A 27 -3.40 -3.87 -24.81
C ARG A 27 -3.69 -2.54 -25.52
N GLU A 28 -4.28 -2.58 -26.71
CA GLU A 28 -4.71 -1.37 -27.43
C GLU A 28 -5.75 -0.56 -26.63
N GLN A 29 -6.70 -1.23 -25.98
CA GLN A 29 -7.66 -0.57 -25.08
C GLN A 29 -6.97 0.09 -23.88
N TYR A 30 -5.99 -0.60 -23.28
CA TYR A 30 -5.20 -0.06 -22.19
C TYR A 30 -4.44 1.19 -22.63
N ASP A 31 -3.76 1.16 -23.77
CA ASP A 31 -2.92 2.26 -24.27
C ASP A 31 -3.71 3.45 -24.84
N ALA A 32 -4.96 3.25 -25.29
CA ALA A 32 -5.76 4.29 -25.91
C ALA A 32 -5.97 5.54 -25.04
N VAL A 33 -5.81 6.73 -25.61
CA VAL A 33 -6.04 8.02 -24.94
C VAL A 33 -7.50 8.44 -25.10
N ARG A 34 -8.38 7.82 -24.31
CA ARG A 34 -9.84 8.08 -24.32
C ARG A 34 -10.46 7.77 -22.96
N ALA A 35 -11.75 8.07 -22.82
CA ALA A 35 -12.56 7.52 -21.75
C ALA A 35 -12.58 5.98 -21.82
N LYS A 36 -12.42 5.34 -20.67
CA LYS A 36 -12.36 3.89 -20.48
C LYS A 36 -13.27 3.47 -19.32
N SER A 37 -13.64 2.20 -19.32
CA SER A 37 -14.03 1.47 -18.12
C SER A 37 -12.80 1.00 -17.35
N ILE A 38 -12.97 0.66 -16.06
CA ILE A 38 -11.91 0.06 -15.26
C ILE A 38 -11.44 -1.30 -15.80
N LEU A 39 -12.29 -2.01 -16.57
CA LEU A 39 -11.94 -3.29 -17.20
C LEU A 39 -10.99 -3.11 -18.38
N GLU A 40 -11.12 -2.03 -19.14
CA GLU A 40 -10.22 -1.69 -20.24
C GLU A 40 -8.83 -1.27 -19.76
N LEU A 41 -8.67 -0.99 -18.46
CA LEU A 41 -7.35 -0.83 -17.82
C LEU A 41 -6.67 -2.16 -17.45
N GLN A 42 -7.32 -3.30 -17.68
CA GLN A 42 -6.75 -4.62 -17.40
C GLN A 42 -6.34 -5.29 -18.73
N PRO A 43 -5.07 -5.14 -19.18
CA PRO A 43 -4.63 -5.60 -20.50
C PRO A 43 -4.42 -7.12 -20.61
N PHE A 44 -4.50 -7.83 -19.48
CA PHE A 44 -4.26 -9.28 -19.36
C PHE A 44 -5.48 -10.03 -18.82
N ARG A 45 -6.66 -9.41 -18.84
CA ARG A 45 -7.87 -10.00 -18.25
C ARG A 45 -8.37 -11.20 -19.04
N GLN A 46 -8.90 -12.20 -18.34
CA GLN A 46 -9.57 -13.34 -18.95
C GLN A 46 -11.07 -13.29 -18.74
N THR A 47 -11.83 -13.53 -19.81
CA THR A 47 -13.29 -13.52 -19.79
C THR A 47 -13.79 -14.88 -20.19
N THR A 48 -14.70 -15.45 -19.40
CA THR A 48 -15.40 -16.69 -19.71
C THR A 48 -16.91 -16.44 -19.63
N ASP A 49 -17.62 -16.79 -20.69
CA ASP A 49 -19.07 -16.62 -20.82
C ASP A 49 -19.77 -17.98 -20.71
N ALA A 50 -20.94 -17.99 -20.06
CA ALA A 50 -21.81 -19.16 -19.95
C ALA A 50 -23.28 -18.72 -19.95
N VAL A 51 -24.17 -19.67 -20.23
CA VAL A 51 -25.61 -19.50 -20.03
C VAL A 51 -26.05 -20.58 -19.06
N ASP A 52 -26.71 -20.17 -17.98
CA ASP A 52 -27.32 -21.13 -17.05
C ASP A 52 -28.55 -21.76 -17.71
N ALA A 53 -28.49 -23.05 -18.00
CA ALA A 53 -29.54 -23.75 -18.74
C ALA A 53 -30.89 -23.76 -17.99
N ASP A 54 -30.85 -23.75 -16.65
CA ASP A 54 -32.05 -23.81 -15.81
C ASP A 54 -32.81 -22.48 -15.80
N SER A 55 -32.09 -21.35 -15.70
CA SER A 55 -32.70 -20.01 -15.57
C SER A 55 -32.66 -19.16 -16.85
N GLY A 56 -31.88 -19.57 -17.86
CA GLY A 56 -31.57 -18.77 -19.04
C GLY A 56 -30.65 -17.57 -18.76
N LEU A 57 -30.09 -17.47 -17.55
CA LEU A 57 -29.28 -16.34 -17.13
C LEU A 57 -27.93 -16.34 -17.87
N PHE A 58 -27.58 -15.21 -18.48
CA PHE A 58 -26.26 -15.00 -19.07
C PHE A 58 -25.25 -14.65 -17.97
N LEU A 59 -24.17 -15.40 -17.94
CA LEU A 59 -23.10 -15.30 -16.96
C LEU A 59 -21.80 -14.94 -17.66
N ARG A 60 -21.07 -13.99 -17.09
CA ARG A 60 -19.71 -13.68 -17.50
C ARG A 60 -18.84 -13.58 -16.27
N LEU A 61 -17.78 -14.38 -16.21
CA LEU A 61 -16.73 -14.24 -15.21
C LEU A 61 -15.50 -13.61 -15.85
N VAL A 62 -15.07 -12.47 -15.32
CA VAL A 62 -13.84 -11.79 -15.73
C VAL A 62 -12.80 -11.95 -14.64
N SER A 63 -11.74 -12.73 -14.90
CA SER A 63 -10.50 -12.67 -14.10
C SER A 63 -9.74 -11.42 -14.47
N LEU A 64 -9.52 -10.52 -13.51
CA LEU A 64 -8.90 -9.22 -13.79
C LEU A 64 -7.39 -9.34 -14.01
N ASN A 65 -6.74 -10.28 -13.32
CA ASN A 65 -5.36 -10.71 -13.56
C ASN A 65 -5.23 -12.22 -13.28
N PRO A 66 -5.18 -13.08 -14.31
CA PRO A 66 -5.08 -14.53 -14.13
C PRO A 66 -3.80 -14.98 -13.43
N ALA A 67 -2.68 -14.26 -13.60
CA ALA A 67 -1.42 -14.61 -12.95
C ALA A 67 -1.47 -14.35 -11.43
N THR A 68 -2.28 -13.38 -11.00
CA THR A 68 -2.51 -13.12 -9.56
C THR A 68 -3.69 -13.90 -9.00
N GLY A 69 -4.74 -14.18 -9.80
CA GLY A 69 -5.86 -15.02 -9.41
C GLY A 69 -6.69 -14.51 -8.23
N ALA A 70 -6.62 -13.21 -7.92
CA ALA A 70 -7.20 -12.65 -6.70
C ALA A 70 -8.58 -12.00 -6.90
N TRP A 71 -8.76 -11.19 -7.94
CA TRP A 71 -10.00 -10.43 -8.15
C TRP A 71 -10.71 -10.84 -9.44
N TYR A 72 -12.02 -11.02 -9.31
CA TYR A 72 -12.92 -11.41 -10.37
C TYR A 72 -14.15 -10.49 -10.41
N LEU A 73 -14.67 -10.26 -11.60
CA LEU A 73 -15.96 -9.63 -11.79
C LEU A 73 -16.95 -10.64 -12.37
N LEU A 74 -17.94 -11.04 -11.56
CA LEU A 74 -19.08 -11.79 -12.05
C LEU A 74 -20.14 -10.81 -12.55
N GLN A 75 -20.57 -10.99 -13.79
CA GLN A 75 -21.65 -10.24 -14.41
C GLN A 75 -22.81 -11.19 -14.71
N THR A 76 -24.02 -10.81 -14.31
CA THR A 76 -25.24 -11.55 -14.62
C THR A 76 -26.19 -10.68 -15.44
N ARG A 77 -26.81 -11.24 -16.48
CA ARG A 77 -27.81 -10.56 -17.32
C ARG A 77 -28.97 -11.49 -17.62
N THR A 78 -30.20 -10.97 -17.55
CA THR A 78 -31.41 -11.69 -17.98
C THR A 78 -31.51 -11.77 -19.51
N GLU A 79 -30.93 -10.80 -20.21
CA GLU A 79 -30.86 -10.73 -21.67
C GLU A 79 -29.40 -10.57 -22.10
N LYS A 80 -29.03 -11.16 -23.23
CA LYS A 80 -27.64 -11.17 -23.74
C LYS A 80 -27.04 -9.75 -23.82
N ASP A 81 -27.81 -8.82 -24.35
CA ASP A 81 -27.39 -7.43 -24.57
C ASP A 81 -27.86 -6.46 -23.47
N GLY A 82 -28.51 -6.99 -22.43
CA GLY A 82 -28.98 -6.20 -21.29
C GLY A 82 -27.86 -5.66 -20.40
N ALA A 83 -28.20 -4.67 -19.56
CA ALA A 83 -27.27 -4.11 -18.59
C ALA A 83 -26.88 -5.15 -17.51
N PRO A 84 -25.59 -5.42 -17.27
CA PRO A 84 -25.17 -6.41 -16.29
C PRO A 84 -25.35 -5.92 -14.85
N LYS A 85 -25.81 -6.82 -13.98
CA LYS A 85 -25.54 -6.72 -12.53
C LYS A 85 -24.12 -7.20 -12.27
N ASN A 86 -23.33 -6.38 -11.57
CA ASN A 86 -21.90 -6.62 -11.36
C ASN A 86 -21.60 -7.03 -9.90
N TYR A 87 -20.82 -8.08 -9.70
CA TYR A 87 -20.42 -8.58 -8.38
C TYR A 87 -18.90 -8.72 -8.35
N HIS A 88 -18.25 -7.92 -7.49
CA HIS A 88 -16.80 -7.95 -7.31
C HIS A 88 -16.45 -9.06 -6.31
N ILE A 89 -15.87 -10.14 -6.82
CA ILE A 89 -15.53 -11.34 -6.05
C ILE A 89 -14.02 -11.35 -5.78
N GLU A 90 -13.64 -11.61 -4.54
CA GLU A 90 -12.26 -11.83 -4.13
C GLU A 90 -12.02 -13.30 -3.78
N ASN A 91 -10.97 -13.85 -4.38
CA ASN A 91 -10.23 -14.98 -3.85
C ASN A 91 -9.27 -14.46 -2.77
N PRO A 92 -9.52 -14.72 -1.48
CA PRO A 92 -8.75 -14.11 -0.40
C PRO A 92 -7.32 -14.64 -0.26
N ASP A 93 -7.04 -15.85 -0.77
CA ASP A 93 -5.74 -16.51 -0.69
C ASP A 93 -5.36 -17.19 -2.03
N PRO A 94 -5.00 -16.39 -3.05
CA PRO A 94 -4.65 -16.94 -4.37
C PRO A 94 -3.37 -17.77 -4.38
N THR A 95 -2.59 -17.77 -3.29
CA THR A 95 -1.41 -18.63 -3.15
C THR A 95 -1.78 -20.05 -2.73
N ALA A 96 -2.87 -20.20 -1.98
CA ALA A 96 -3.33 -21.50 -1.50
C ALA A 96 -4.50 -22.09 -2.33
N GLN A 97 -5.28 -21.26 -3.03
CA GLN A 97 -6.42 -21.72 -3.81
C GLN A 97 -6.54 -21.08 -5.19
N THR A 98 -7.07 -21.85 -6.14
CA THR A 98 -7.35 -21.42 -7.51
C THR A 98 -8.84 -21.37 -7.79
N LEU A 99 -9.25 -20.47 -8.70
CA LEU A 99 -10.64 -20.29 -9.09
C LEU A 99 -10.77 -20.42 -10.60
N THR A 100 -11.63 -21.34 -11.04
CA THR A 100 -11.99 -21.56 -12.46
C THR A 100 -13.50 -21.44 -12.65
N PHE A 101 -13.93 -21.25 -13.91
CA PHE A 101 -15.34 -21.19 -14.28
C PHE A 101 -15.68 -22.36 -15.20
N GLU A 102 -16.41 -23.31 -14.67
CA GLU A 102 -16.95 -24.43 -15.45
C GLU A 102 -18.19 -23.95 -16.21
N ILE A 103 -18.28 -24.31 -17.49
CA ILE A 103 -19.36 -23.84 -18.39
C ILE A 103 -20.46 -24.90 -18.53
N ALA A 104 -20.09 -26.18 -18.55
CA ALA A 104 -21.00 -27.29 -18.87
C ALA A 104 -20.80 -28.48 -17.91
N PRO A 105 -21.86 -29.29 -17.65
CA PRO A 105 -23.23 -29.14 -18.15
C PRO A 105 -24.03 -28.05 -17.42
N LYS A 106 -23.59 -27.65 -16.22
CA LYS A 106 -24.20 -26.58 -15.42
C LYS A 106 -23.11 -25.62 -14.99
N PRO A 107 -23.17 -24.32 -15.35
CA PRO A 107 -22.09 -23.39 -15.05
C PRO A 107 -21.81 -23.34 -13.54
N ALA A 108 -20.55 -23.27 -13.13
CA ALA A 108 -20.19 -23.18 -11.72
C ALA A 108 -18.84 -22.48 -11.53
N ILE A 109 -18.70 -21.76 -10.42
CA ILE A 109 -17.38 -21.36 -9.93
C ILE A 109 -16.79 -22.57 -9.20
N VAL A 110 -15.63 -23.04 -9.65
CA VAL A 110 -14.91 -24.16 -9.06
C VAL A 110 -13.67 -23.61 -8.35
N ILE A 111 -13.57 -23.90 -7.06
CA ILE A 111 -12.51 -23.43 -6.19
C ILE A 111 -11.73 -24.65 -5.75
N ASN A 112 -10.47 -24.74 -6.12
CA ASN A 112 -9.58 -25.81 -5.68
C ASN A 112 -8.62 -25.24 -4.65
N GLY A 113 -8.74 -25.68 -3.41
CA GLY A 113 -7.90 -25.24 -2.31
C GLY A 113 -7.45 -26.40 -1.40
N PRO A 114 -6.78 -26.08 -0.28
CA PRO A 114 -6.18 -27.09 0.60
C PRO A 114 -7.23 -27.99 1.29
N GLN A 115 -8.46 -27.50 1.42
CA GLN A 115 -9.58 -28.22 2.04
C GLN A 115 -10.39 -29.04 1.04
N GLY A 116 -9.98 -29.08 -0.24
CA GLY A 116 -10.65 -29.78 -1.32
C GLY A 116 -11.24 -28.85 -2.38
N THR A 117 -12.14 -29.40 -3.19
CA THR A 117 -12.82 -28.68 -4.28
C THR A 117 -14.20 -28.24 -3.83
N VAL A 118 -14.46 -26.93 -3.87
CA VAL A 118 -15.79 -26.34 -3.66
C VAL A 118 -16.37 -25.94 -5.01
N ARG A 119 -17.62 -26.33 -5.26
CA ARG A 119 -18.38 -25.95 -6.47
C ARG A 119 -19.53 -25.06 -6.03
N CYS A 120 -19.61 -23.83 -6.54
CA CYS A 120 -20.66 -22.90 -6.14
C CYS A 120 -21.31 -22.18 -7.32
N GLN A 121 -22.60 -21.90 -7.15
CA GLN A 121 -23.45 -21.19 -8.10
C GLN A 121 -24.13 -20.02 -7.38
N PRO A 122 -23.39 -18.95 -7.04
CA PRO A 122 -23.94 -17.86 -6.23
C PRO A 122 -25.13 -17.11 -6.89
N TRP A 123 -25.33 -17.30 -8.20
CA TRP A 123 -26.48 -16.80 -8.96
C TRP A 123 -27.71 -17.72 -8.96
N ALA A 124 -27.61 -18.95 -8.46
CA ALA A 124 -28.75 -19.87 -8.35
C ALA A 124 -29.85 -19.30 -7.45
N GLU A 125 -31.05 -19.89 -7.54
CA GLU A 125 -32.21 -19.51 -6.70
C GLU A 125 -32.50 -18.00 -6.76
N ASP A 126 -32.59 -17.44 -7.97
CA ASP A 126 -32.74 -16.00 -8.20
C ASP A 126 -31.65 -15.17 -7.48
N ALA A 127 -30.41 -15.62 -7.57
CA ALA A 127 -29.24 -15.00 -6.95
C ALA A 127 -29.38 -14.76 -5.42
N ALA A 128 -30.08 -15.66 -4.71
CA ALA A 128 -30.33 -15.53 -3.27
C ALA A 128 -29.04 -15.32 -2.47
N ALA A 129 -27.99 -16.11 -2.74
CA ALA A 129 -26.69 -15.98 -2.07
C ALA A 129 -26.02 -14.61 -2.33
N LEU A 130 -26.02 -14.12 -3.57
CA LEU A 130 -25.47 -12.80 -3.90
C LEU A 130 -26.28 -11.65 -3.26
N ARG A 131 -27.61 -11.77 -3.23
CA ARG A 131 -28.49 -10.79 -2.58
C ARG A 131 -28.27 -10.76 -1.07
N ALA A 132 -28.19 -11.93 -0.44
CA ALA A 132 -27.90 -12.07 0.99
C ALA A 132 -26.53 -11.48 1.34
N ALA A 133 -25.48 -11.83 0.59
CA ALA A 133 -24.14 -11.29 0.79
C ALA A 133 -24.10 -9.75 0.67
N ARG A 134 -24.80 -9.17 -0.30
CA ARG A 134 -24.95 -7.70 -0.40
C ARG A 134 -25.68 -7.10 0.78
N ALA A 135 -26.76 -7.73 1.21
CA ALA A 135 -27.62 -7.24 2.29
C ALA A 135 -26.91 -7.19 3.65
N THR A 136 -25.84 -7.99 3.85
CA THR A 136 -25.04 -7.93 5.09
C THR A 136 -24.42 -6.55 5.35
N GLY A 137 -24.14 -5.77 4.30
CA GLY A 137 -23.37 -4.53 4.39
C GLY A 137 -21.92 -4.70 4.85
N GLN A 138 -21.43 -5.94 5.03
CA GLN A 138 -20.05 -6.21 5.44
C GLN A 138 -19.10 -5.89 4.28
N PRO A 139 -17.92 -5.27 4.53
CA PRO A 139 -16.93 -4.98 3.50
C PRO A 139 -16.54 -6.23 2.69
N TYR A 140 -16.30 -7.33 3.41
CA TYR A 140 -16.05 -8.67 2.88
C TYR A 140 -17.20 -9.58 3.30
N ALA A 141 -18.18 -9.79 2.42
CA ALA A 141 -19.32 -10.67 2.70
C ALA A 141 -19.01 -12.09 2.20
N PRO A 142 -19.10 -13.13 3.05
CA PRO A 142 -18.83 -14.50 2.65
C PRO A 142 -19.68 -14.99 1.47
N LEU A 143 -19.06 -15.70 0.53
CA LEU A 143 -19.69 -16.44 -0.56
C LEU A 143 -19.09 -17.85 -0.63
N CYS A 144 -19.84 -18.79 -1.22
CA CYS A 144 -19.36 -20.15 -1.48
C CYS A 144 -18.79 -20.82 -0.21
N GLU A 145 -19.61 -20.92 0.85
CA GLU A 145 -19.19 -21.49 2.15
C GLU A 145 -18.04 -20.72 2.83
N GLY A 146 -17.85 -19.44 2.47
CA GLY A 146 -16.81 -18.58 3.04
C GLY A 146 -15.44 -18.72 2.40
N THR A 147 -15.31 -19.52 1.33
CA THR A 147 -14.07 -19.65 0.57
C THR A 147 -13.78 -18.44 -0.33
N LEU A 148 -14.81 -17.66 -0.68
CA LEU A 148 -14.70 -16.41 -1.43
C LEU A 148 -15.39 -15.27 -0.68
N PHE A 149 -15.08 -14.04 -1.07
CA PHE A 149 -15.79 -12.86 -0.59
C PHE A 149 -16.43 -12.07 -1.72
N LEU A 150 -17.66 -11.61 -1.50
CA LEU A 150 -18.20 -10.46 -2.19
C LEU A 150 -17.67 -9.19 -1.54
N ARG A 151 -17.05 -8.31 -2.34
CA ARG A 151 -16.62 -6.99 -1.88
C ARG A 151 -17.78 -6.01 -1.99
N ASN A 152 -18.35 -5.61 -0.85
CA ASN A 152 -19.42 -4.62 -0.82
C ASN A 152 -18.87 -3.21 -0.70
N LYS A 153 -19.47 -2.27 -1.43
CA LYS A 153 -19.16 -0.86 -1.26
C LYS A 153 -19.61 -0.40 0.12
N VAL A 154 -18.67 0.10 0.91
CA VAL A 154 -18.90 0.65 2.25
C VAL A 154 -18.33 2.06 2.35
N THR A 155 -18.79 2.82 3.34
CA THR A 155 -18.18 4.11 3.69
C THR A 155 -16.96 3.84 4.58
N GLY A 156 -15.77 4.20 4.11
CA GLY A 156 -14.56 4.13 4.91
C GLY A 156 -14.57 5.15 6.04
N SER A 157 -13.92 4.80 7.14
CA SER A 157 -13.68 5.71 8.25
C SER A 157 -12.91 6.96 7.80
N ARG A 158 -13.24 8.09 8.42
CA ARG A 158 -12.51 9.36 8.29
C ARG A 158 -12.32 9.92 9.69
N THR A 159 -11.24 10.65 9.94
CA THR A 159 -11.16 11.46 11.17
C THR A 159 -12.14 12.63 11.05
N ASN A 160 -12.67 13.14 12.18
CA ASN A 160 -13.62 14.26 12.17
C ASN A 160 -13.05 15.50 11.45
N ILE A 161 -11.74 15.68 11.53
CA ILE A 161 -10.99 16.77 10.87
C ILE A 161 -10.93 16.55 9.36
N GLU A 162 -10.64 15.31 8.93
CA GLU A 162 -10.60 14.95 7.51
C GLU A 162 -11.98 15.08 6.86
N ALA A 163 -13.03 14.61 7.52
CA ALA A 163 -14.41 14.71 7.02
C ALA A 163 -14.86 16.16 6.83
N THR A 164 -14.57 17.03 7.81
CA THR A 164 -14.89 18.45 7.75
C THR A 164 -14.09 19.16 6.65
N SER A 165 -12.79 18.86 6.54
CA SER A 165 -11.91 19.46 5.53
C SER A 165 -12.28 19.02 4.10
N GLU A 166 -12.66 17.76 3.90
CA GLU A 166 -13.13 17.24 2.60
C GLU A 166 -14.49 17.83 2.22
N PHE A 167 -15.46 17.87 3.14
CA PHE A 167 -16.78 18.44 2.87
C PHE A 167 -16.68 19.90 2.42
N LEU A 168 -15.91 20.72 3.15
CA LEU A 168 -15.73 22.14 2.82
C LEU A 168 -15.00 22.32 1.49
N ARG A 169 -14.10 21.41 1.12
CA ARG A 169 -13.33 21.47 -0.14
C ARG A 169 -14.12 20.98 -1.35
N ASP A 170 -14.95 19.96 -1.19
CA ASP A 170 -15.75 19.37 -2.26
C ASP A 170 -17.01 20.18 -2.57
N ASN A 171 -17.50 21.00 -1.63
CA ASN A 171 -18.80 21.69 -1.74
C ASN A 171 -18.72 23.23 -1.72
N ILE A 172 -17.57 23.84 -1.42
CA ILE A 172 -17.45 25.31 -1.35
C ILE A 172 -16.35 25.82 -2.29
N TRP A 173 -16.75 26.62 -3.28
CA TRP A 173 -15.83 27.28 -4.20
C TRP A 173 -15.01 28.33 -3.45
N GLY A 174 -13.69 28.12 -3.32
CA GLY A 174 -12.80 28.98 -2.53
C GLY A 174 -12.42 28.46 -1.13
N GLY A 175 -12.72 27.19 -0.80
CA GLY A 175 -12.48 26.57 0.52
C GLY A 175 -11.02 26.48 1.02
N GLU A 176 -10.01 27.00 0.31
CA GLU A 176 -8.62 27.03 0.79
C GLU A 176 -8.41 27.98 1.99
N SER A 177 -9.25 29.02 2.14
CA SER A 177 -9.14 30.00 3.23
C SER A 177 -9.74 29.50 4.56
N ILE A 178 -10.78 28.67 4.52
CA ILE A 178 -11.49 28.17 5.72
C ILE A 178 -10.78 26.96 6.34
N VAL A 179 -10.02 26.18 5.56
CA VAL A 179 -9.11 25.14 6.10
C VAL A 179 -8.06 25.74 7.05
N ARG A 180 -7.70 27.03 6.89
CA ARG A 180 -6.80 27.73 7.85
C ARG A 180 -7.36 27.81 9.26
N PHE A 181 -8.69 27.89 9.42
CA PHE A 181 -9.33 28.02 10.74
C PHE A 181 -9.25 26.72 11.56
N VAL A 182 -9.39 25.54 10.94
CA VAL A 182 -9.22 24.23 11.61
C VAL A 182 -7.73 23.93 11.86
N ARG A 183 -6.84 24.48 11.02
CA ARG A 183 -5.36 24.45 11.14
C ARG A 183 -4.86 25.07 12.44
N ASP A 184 -5.39 26.23 12.82
CA ASP A 184 -4.90 27.07 13.91
C ASP A 184 -5.14 26.49 15.32
N SER A 185 -6.08 25.55 15.48
CA SER A 185 -6.43 24.98 16.79
C SER A 185 -5.79 23.62 17.10
N PHE A 186 -5.26 22.91 16.09
CA PHE A 186 -4.72 21.54 16.29
C PHE A 186 -3.35 21.26 15.62
N PHE A 187 -2.89 22.10 14.68
CA PHE A 187 -1.64 21.87 13.94
C PHE A 187 -0.53 22.89 14.22
N ARG A 188 -0.70 23.79 15.20
CA ARG A 188 0.35 24.74 15.60
C ARG A 188 1.56 24.00 16.18
N ASP A 189 2.73 24.18 15.55
CA ASP A 189 4.13 24.09 16.06
C ASP A 189 4.46 23.11 17.22
N SER A 190 3.75 21.98 17.36
CA SER A 190 3.87 21.06 18.51
C SER A 190 4.18 19.61 18.15
N GLN A 191 4.38 19.29 16.86
CA GLN A 191 4.80 17.95 16.42
C GLN A 191 6.32 17.73 16.53
N ILE A 192 7.08 18.78 16.85
CA ILE A 192 8.54 18.68 16.99
C ILE A 192 8.84 17.92 18.27
N GLU A 193 9.27 16.68 18.10
CA GLU A 193 9.77 15.88 19.21
C GLU A 193 11.24 16.21 19.45
N THR A 194 11.53 16.65 20.67
CA THR A 194 12.90 16.84 21.15
C THR A 194 13.13 15.99 22.39
N SER A 195 14.23 15.24 22.38
CA SER A 195 14.55 14.32 23.46
C SER A 195 15.68 14.84 24.33
N LYS A 196 15.63 14.51 25.63
CA LYS A 196 16.71 14.82 26.58
C LYS A 196 17.74 13.69 26.54
N LYS A 197 19.03 14.05 26.56
CA LYS A 197 20.12 13.10 26.80
C LYS A 197 20.02 12.61 28.24
N LEU A 198 20.01 11.30 28.43
CA LEU A 198 19.90 10.64 29.73
C LEU A 198 21.21 10.00 30.16
N ALA A 199 21.97 9.44 29.20
CA ALA A 199 23.24 8.76 29.42
C ALA A 199 24.06 8.70 28.11
N THR A 200 25.20 8.03 28.19
CA THR A 200 26.01 7.54 27.06
C THR A 200 26.08 6.03 27.16
N GLY A 201 25.99 5.34 26.03
CA GLY A 201 25.99 3.88 25.98
C GLY A 201 25.03 3.35 24.92
N GLY A 202 25.55 2.80 23.84
CA GLY A 202 24.83 1.84 23.00
C GLY A 202 25.20 0.43 23.42
N THR A 203 24.21 -0.45 23.59
CA THR A 203 24.50 -1.87 23.70
C THR A 203 24.98 -2.36 22.34
N ASP A 204 26.07 -3.11 22.33
CA ASP A 204 26.70 -3.72 21.14
C ASP A 204 25.86 -4.88 20.58
N GLN A 205 24.55 -4.69 20.43
CA GLN A 205 23.66 -5.63 19.78
C GLN A 205 23.76 -5.43 18.25
N ALA A 206 24.96 -5.61 17.72
CA ALA A 206 25.23 -5.64 16.28
C ALA A 206 24.74 -6.96 15.63
N ASP A 207 24.53 -8.01 16.43
CA ASP A 207 24.30 -9.36 15.90
C ASP A 207 22.84 -9.67 15.52
N SER A 208 21.88 -8.80 15.83
CA SER A 208 20.47 -9.02 15.46
C SER A 208 19.83 -7.76 14.87
N GLY A 209 19.67 -7.72 13.54
CA GLY A 209 18.89 -6.69 12.84
C GLY A 209 19.63 -6.00 11.68
N PRO A 210 19.09 -4.87 11.19
CA PRO A 210 19.76 -4.06 10.18
C PRO A 210 21.06 -3.43 10.71
N THR A 211 21.91 -2.94 9.81
CA THR A 211 23.11 -2.18 10.19
C THR A 211 22.72 -0.92 10.98
N PRO A 212 23.36 -0.63 12.13
CA PRO A 212 23.13 0.61 12.87
C PRO A 212 23.41 1.86 12.02
N MET A 213 22.74 2.96 12.36
CA MET A 213 22.97 4.25 11.70
C MET A 213 24.46 4.64 11.76
N LEU A 214 25.03 5.06 10.63
CA LEU A 214 26.36 5.66 10.56
C LEU A 214 26.34 7.04 11.24
N ALA A 215 26.88 7.07 12.45
CA ALA A 215 26.88 8.23 13.34
C ALA A 215 28.29 8.82 13.51
N ARG A 216 28.37 10.05 14.04
CA ARG A 216 29.64 10.71 14.40
C ARG A 216 30.34 10.03 15.58
N THR A 217 29.61 9.29 16.40
CA THR A 217 30.09 8.61 17.59
C THR A 217 30.11 7.11 17.36
N THR A 218 31.05 6.40 17.98
CA THR A 218 31.03 4.93 18.01
C THR A 218 29.79 4.42 18.75
N PRO A 219 29.38 3.15 18.57
CA PRO A 219 28.22 2.58 19.26
C PRO A 219 28.22 2.80 20.77
N GLU A 220 29.36 2.63 21.43
CA GLU A 220 29.53 2.73 22.90
C GLU A 220 29.30 4.17 23.37
N ASP A 221 29.67 5.15 22.56
CA ASP A 221 29.58 6.58 22.88
C ASP A 221 28.24 7.22 22.45
N ARG A 222 27.32 6.44 21.89
CA ARG A 222 26.03 6.97 21.44
C ARG A 222 25.24 7.57 22.61
N PRO A 223 24.68 8.78 22.44
CA PRO A 223 23.77 9.35 23.43
C PRO A 223 22.52 8.48 23.57
N VAL A 224 22.19 8.12 24.81
CA VAL A 224 20.89 7.56 25.17
C VAL A 224 19.93 8.71 25.42
N ILE A 225 18.78 8.67 24.75
CA ILE A 225 17.77 9.72 24.84
C ILE A 225 16.43 9.18 25.36
N SER A 226 15.61 10.07 25.91
CA SER A 226 14.20 9.79 26.18
C SER A 226 13.40 9.69 24.88
N THR A 227 12.51 8.70 24.73
CA THR A 227 11.70 8.52 23.52
C THR A 227 10.22 8.51 23.83
N LEU A 228 9.42 8.99 22.87
CA LEU A 228 7.97 8.79 22.82
C LEU A 228 7.58 7.59 21.95
N LEU A 229 8.53 6.69 21.66
CA LEU A 229 8.21 5.45 20.97
C LEU A 229 7.26 4.61 21.82
N ASP A 230 6.08 4.27 21.29
CA ASP A 230 5.04 3.49 21.99
C ASP A 230 5.06 2.01 21.57
N ILE A 231 6.28 1.47 21.50
CA ILE A 231 6.58 0.09 21.12
C ILE A 231 7.49 -0.51 22.19
N GLY A 232 7.14 -1.70 22.70
CA GLY A 232 7.97 -2.45 23.64
C GLY A 232 9.24 -2.96 22.98
N LEU A 233 10.40 -2.77 23.62
CA LEU A 233 11.71 -3.11 23.09
C LEU A 233 12.49 -3.99 24.07
N ASP A 234 13.24 -4.95 23.52
CA ASP A 234 14.19 -5.75 24.28
C ASP A 234 15.56 -5.04 24.34
N GLY A 235 16.33 -5.30 25.41
CA GLY A 235 17.69 -4.75 25.55
C GLY A 235 17.76 -3.28 25.99
N THR A 236 16.63 -2.63 26.32
CA THR A 236 16.61 -1.27 26.88
C THR A 236 15.50 -1.07 27.91
N LYS A 237 15.64 -0.02 28.73
CA LYS A 237 14.56 0.40 29.65
C LYS A 237 13.46 1.12 28.85
N PRO A 238 12.18 1.02 29.27
CA PRO A 238 11.08 1.71 28.62
C PRO A 238 11.36 3.22 28.42
N GLY A 239 11.04 3.72 27.23
CA GLY A 239 11.22 5.13 26.86
C GLY A 239 12.68 5.59 26.73
N ARG A 240 13.64 4.66 26.57
CA ARG A 240 15.07 4.99 26.39
C ARG A 240 15.65 4.25 25.21
N MET A 241 16.39 4.96 24.37
CA MET A 241 17.09 4.35 23.23
C MET A 241 18.39 5.10 22.95
N ALA A 242 19.44 4.38 22.57
CA ALA A 242 20.65 4.97 22.02
C ALA A 242 20.42 5.40 20.57
N ILE A 243 20.85 6.62 20.21
CA ILE A 243 20.63 7.18 18.88
C ILE A 243 21.24 6.27 17.79
N GLY A 244 20.41 5.86 16.84
CA GLY A 244 20.77 5.10 15.66
C GLY A 244 20.98 3.59 15.88
N MET A 245 20.78 3.09 17.10
CA MET A 245 20.88 1.66 17.42
C MET A 245 19.55 0.97 17.19
N TRP A 246 19.61 -0.26 16.68
CA TRP A 246 18.43 -1.11 16.51
C TRP A 246 18.17 -1.92 17.77
N TYR A 247 16.89 -2.00 18.14
CA TYR A 247 16.40 -2.80 19.25
C TYR A 247 15.32 -3.77 18.73
N PRO A 248 15.37 -5.07 19.07
CA PRO A 248 14.29 -5.98 18.77
C PRO A 248 12.98 -5.51 19.42
N VAL A 249 11.87 -5.63 18.68
CA VAL A 249 10.53 -5.38 19.22
C VAL A 249 10.11 -6.58 20.05
N THR A 250 9.77 -6.34 21.32
CA THR A 250 9.38 -7.39 22.26
C THR A 250 8.20 -8.20 21.71
N GLY A 251 8.35 -9.53 21.67
CA GLY A 251 7.31 -10.45 21.19
C GLY A 251 7.17 -10.52 19.66
N MET A 252 8.05 -9.87 18.89
CA MET A 252 8.00 -9.86 17.43
C MET A 252 9.37 -10.18 16.79
N SER A 253 9.64 -11.48 16.57
CA SER A 253 10.78 -11.90 15.76
C SER A 253 10.80 -11.21 14.39
N GLY A 254 11.98 -10.73 13.97
CA GLY A 254 12.20 -10.08 12.69
C GLY A 254 11.78 -8.61 12.61
N VAL A 255 11.30 -8.02 13.71
CA VAL A 255 10.92 -6.59 13.78
C VAL A 255 11.85 -5.85 14.72
N PHE A 256 12.36 -4.71 14.27
CA PHE A 256 13.32 -3.89 15.01
C PHE A 256 12.89 -2.43 15.00
N ALA A 257 13.20 -1.69 16.05
CA ALA A 257 12.99 -0.24 16.11
C ALA A 257 14.29 0.50 16.40
N SER A 258 14.39 1.72 15.88
CA SER A 258 15.51 2.63 16.15
C SER A 258 14.98 4.06 16.32
N THR A 259 15.74 4.90 17.01
CA THR A 259 15.51 6.34 17.08
C THR A 259 16.68 7.08 16.46
N PHE A 260 16.47 8.28 15.92
CA PHE A 260 17.54 9.11 15.37
C PHE A 260 17.36 10.59 15.67
N GLN A 261 18.47 11.33 15.56
CA GLN A 261 18.48 12.77 15.36
C GLN A 261 19.42 13.08 14.18
N PRO A 262 19.02 13.84 13.16
CA PRO A 262 19.85 14.06 11.97
C PRO A 262 21.22 14.68 12.26
N ARG A 263 21.38 15.47 13.33
CA ARG A 263 22.70 16.00 13.76
C ARG A 263 23.73 14.93 14.10
N ALA A 264 23.29 13.74 14.50
CA ALA A 264 24.18 12.65 14.90
C ALA A 264 24.77 11.89 13.71
N ILE A 265 24.26 12.11 12.49
CA ILE A 265 24.75 11.46 11.26
C ILE A 265 26.23 11.81 11.04
N SER A 266 27.01 10.81 10.63
CA SER A 266 28.44 10.96 10.34
C SER A 266 28.71 12.03 9.27
N ASP A 267 29.88 12.67 9.35
CA ASP A 267 30.28 13.66 8.35
C ASP A 267 30.43 13.05 6.95
N ASP A 268 30.86 11.79 6.87
CA ASP A 268 31.00 11.06 5.61
C ASP A 268 29.68 10.91 4.86
N ILE A 269 28.56 10.77 5.59
CA ILE A 269 27.23 10.72 4.97
C ILE A 269 26.73 12.13 4.63
N LEU A 270 26.90 13.10 5.54
CA LEU A 270 26.41 14.47 5.31
C LEU A 270 27.15 15.18 4.16
N LYS A 271 28.45 14.91 4.01
CA LYS A 271 29.32 15.44 2.96
C LYS A 271 29.54 14.45 1.80
N GLY A 272 28.94 13.27 1.89
CA GLY A 272 29.04 12.21 0.89
C GLY A 272 28.32 12.54 -0.42
N PRO A 273 28.36 11.60 -1.39
CA PRO A 273 27.84 11.82 -2.74
C PRO A 273 26.36 12.21 -2.75
N GLY A 274 25.97 12.87 -3.84
CA GLY A 274 24.64 13.44 -4.07
C GLY A 274 24.44 14.82 -3.43
N LYS A 275 23.41 15.54 -3.90
CA LYS A 275 23.15 16.93 -3.50
C LYS A 275 22.01 16.99 -2.48
N THR A 276 22.28 17.60 -1.33
CA THR A 276 21.27 17.89 -0.30
C THR A 276 21.43 19.32 0.22
N ASN A 277 20.35 19.90 0.73
CA ASN A 277 20.43 21.13 1.52
C ASN A 277 21.09 20.82 2.88
N ARG A 278 21.69 21.83 3.50
CA ARG A 278 22.25 21.70 4.86
C ARG A 278 21.10 21.55 5.86
N LEU A 279 21.35 20.76 6.90
CA LEU A 279 20.41 20.63 8.02
C LEU A 279 20.27 21.97 8.74
N ASP A 280 19.03 22.41 8.96
CA ASP A 280 18.77 23.55 9.83
C ASP A 280 18.83 23.17 11.33
N SER A 281 18.82 24.17 12.21
CA SER A 281 18.96 23.96 13.66
C SER A 281 17.79 23.20 14.32
N ILE A 282 16.64 23.10 13.64
CA ILE A 282 15.42 22.47 14.11
C ILE A 282 15.39 21.00 13.66
N GLU A 283 15.45 20.74 12.35
CA GLU A 283 15.43 19.37 11.83
C GLU A 283 16.68 18.58 12.27
N ALA A 284 17.82 19.25 12.50
CA ALA A 284 19.01 18.61 13.04
C ALA A 284 18.78 18.01 14.44
N LYS A 285 17.90 18.60 15.26
CA LYS A 285 17.62 18.18 16.64
C LYS A 285 16.36 17.32 16.77
N ALA A 286 15.52 17.30 15.74
CA ALA A 286 14.27 16.56 15.74
C ALA A 286 14.52 15.07 15.97
N THR A 287 13.79 14.50 16.92
CA THR A 287 13.80 13.06 17.17
C THR A 287 12.83 12.37 16.23
N GLY A 288 13.31 11.38 15.48
CA GLY A 288 12.48 10.51 14.66
C GLY A 288 12.66 9.04 15.04
N TYR A 289 11.85 8.19 14.41
CA TYR A 289 11.81 6.75 14.68
C TYR A 289 11.84 5.95 13.37
N MET A 290 12.45 4.78 13.42
CA MET A 290 12.48 3.80 12.33
C MET A 290 11.94 2.48 12.85
N VAL A 291 11.18 1.76 12.03
CA VAL A 291 10.81 0.36 12.25
C VAL A 291 11.25 -0.45 11.04
N ALA A 292 12.02 -1.50 11.27
CA ALA A 292 12.54 -2.38 10.23
C ALA A 292 11.88 -3.76 10.31
N PHE A 293 11.56 -4.31 9.14
CA PHE A 293 10.98 -5.65 8.97
C PHE A 293 11.93 -6.52 8.16
N ASP A 294 12.28 -7.69 8.69
CA ASP A 294 13.01 -8.73 7.97
C ASP A 294 12.12 -9.35 6.88
N MET A 295 12.39 -9.03 5.62
CA MET A 295 11.60 -9.49 4.49
C MET A 295 11.82 -10.99 4.17
N GLY A 296 12.75 -11.66 4.85
CA GLY A 296 12.84 -13.12 4.88
C GLY A 296 11.69 -13.76 5.67
N GLN A 297 11.15 -13.06 6.68
CA GLN A 297 10.10 -13.57 7.58
C GLN A 297 8.69 -13.06 7.24
N PHE A 298 8.60 -11.98 6.46
CA PHE A 298 7.32 -11.32 6.16
C PHE A 298 7.03 -11.18 4.67
N ASP A 299 5.75 -11.31 4.34
CA ASP A 299 5.18 -10.81 3.10
C ASP A 299 4.60 -9.41 3.32
N ILE A 300 4.46 -8.68 2.23
CA ILE A 300 3.83 -7.36 2.21
C ILE A 300 2.69 -7.34 1.19
N GLY A 301 1.62 -6.61 1.48
CA GLY A 301 0.59 -6.29 0.51
C GLY A 301 0.19 -4.82 0.59
N TYR A 302 -0.66 -4.43 -0.35
CA TYR A 302 -1.21 -3.09 -0.49
C TYR A 302 -2.72 -3.20 -0.66
N ALA A 303 -3.47 -2.28 -0.06
CA ALA A 303 -4.92 -2.20 -0.21
C ALA A 303 -5.34 -0.74 -0.44
N VAL A 304 -6.15 -0.49 -1.48
CA VAL A 304 -6.66 0.84 -1.81
C VAL A 304 -7.84 1.17 -0.93
N GLY A 305 -7.85 2.41 -0.42
CA GLY A 305 -8.91 2.95 0.41
C GLY A 305 -10.29 2.95 -0.27
N THR A 306 -11.35 3.13 0.53
CA THR A 306 -12.70 3.27 -0.04
C THR A 306 -12.86 4.51 -0.92
N ALA A 307 -11.95 5.49 -0.79
CA ALA A 307 -11.99 6.74 -1.54
C ALA A 307 -10.61 7.14 -2.11
N HIS A 308 -9.52 6.89 -1.37
CA HIS A 308 -8.19 7.36 -1.72
C HIS A 308 -7.19 6.22 -1.93
N PRO A 309 -6.23 6.37 -2.86
CA PRO A 309 -6.13 7.45 -3.84
C PRO A 309 -7.26 7.39 -4.87
N SER A 310 -7.93 8.53 -5.12
CA SER A 310 -9.00 8.59 -6.12
C SER A 310 -8.45 8.46 -7.55
N LEU A 311 -9.30 8.20 -8.55
CA LEU A 311 -8.85 7.97 -9.93
C LEU A 311 -8.90 9.21 -10.83
N GLY A 312 -9.61 10.25 -10.42
CA GLY A 312 -9.82 11.44 -11.24
C GLY A 312 -8.57 12.30 -11.41
N TRP A 313 -8.72 13.40 -12.15
CA TRP A 313 -7.66 14.40 -12.28
C TRP A 313 -7.33 15.06 -10.94
N SER A 314 -6.04 15.12 -10.61
CA SER A 314 -5.53 16.15 -9.70
C SER A 314 -5.73 17.53 -10.32
N SER A 315 -6.02 18.55 -9.49
CA SER A 315 -6.03 19.94 -9.91
C SER A 315 -4.63 20.53 -10.15
N ARG A 316 -3.56 19.85 -9.72
CA ARG A 316 -2.18 20.36 -9.76
C ARG A 316 -1.61 20.54 -11.17
N PRO A 317 -1.67 19.54 -12.09
CA PRO A 317 -1.13 19.72 -13.42
C PRO A 317 -1.96 20.73 -14.23
N PRO A 318 -1.34 21.52 -15.13
CA PRO A 318 -2.04 22.45 -16.01
C PRO A 318 -3.17 21.79 -16.79
N ALA A 319 -4.23 22.53 -17.12
CA ALA A 319 -5.34 22.00 -17.90
C ALA A 319 -4.91 21.55 -19.32
N SER A 320 -3.86 22.15 -19.87
CA SER A 320 -3.32 21.83 -21.20
C SER A 320 -2.80 20.39 -21.32
N VAL A 321 -2.43 19.73 -20.22
CA VAL A 321 -1.95 18.34 -20.23
C VAL A 321 -3.08 17.32 -20.14
N ARG A 322 -4.34 17.77 -20.08
CA ARG A 322 -5.52 16.92 -19.91
C ARG A 322 -6.22 16.75 -21.25
N PRO A 323 -6.12 15.58 -21.91
CA PRO A 323 -6.80 15.37 -23.18
C PRO A 323 -8.31 15.57 -23.04
N ARG A 324 -8.92 16.20 -24.04
CA ARG A 324 -10.35 16.50 -24.04
C ARG A 324 -11.17 15.21 -23.89
N GLY A 325 -12.15 15.23 -23.00
CA GLY A 325 -13.06 14.10 -22.78
C GLY A 325 -12.50 12.97 -21.91
N MET A 326 -11.26 13.04 -21.43
CA MET A 326 -10.75 12.06 -20.47
C MET A 326 -11.25 12.37 -19.05
N PRO A 327 -11.94 11.43 -18.38
CA PRO A 327 -12.47 11.66 -17.04
C PRO A 327 -11.40 11.70 -15.93
N GLY A 328 -10.23 11.11 -16.18
CA GLY A 328 -9.04 11.10 -15.32
C GLY A 328 -7.78 10.80 -16.16
N PRO A 329 -6.57 10.81 -15.56
CA PRO A 329 -5.31 10.63 -16.28
C PRO A 329 -5.22 9.31 -17.06
N ASP A 330 -5.84 8.26 -16.53
CA ASP A 330 -5.81 6.93 -17.16
C ASP A 330 -7.07 6.65 -18.02
N GLY A 331 -7.96 7.63 -18.15
CA GLY A 331 -9.24 7.49 -18.86
C GLY A 331 -10.39 7.01 -17.98
N VAL A 332 -10.17 6.86 -16.67
CA VAL A 332 -11.17 6.49 -15.66
C VAL A 332 -11.19 7.54 -14.54
N LYS A 333 -12.35 7.74 -13.89
CA LYS A 333 -12.47 8.53 -12.65
C LYS A 333 -13.13 7.79 -11.50
N SER A 334 -13.48 6.52 -11.72
CA SER A 334 -14.22 5.67 -10.79
C SER A 334 -13.69 4.25 -10.87
N LEU A 335 -13.61 3.59 -9.71
CA LEU A 335 -13.29 2.16 -9.62
C LEU A 335 -14.45 1.28 -10.10
N ALA A 336 -15.67 1.83 -10.21
CA ALA A 336 -16.85 1.04 -10.52
C ALA A 336 -16.68 0.21 -11.81
N PRO A 337 -17.08 -1.08 -11.79
CA PRO A 337 -17.82 -1.76 -10.72
C PRO A 337 -16.96 -2.37 -9.60
N LEU A 338 -15.64 -2.16 -9.60
CA LEU A 338 -14.74 -2.64 -8.54
C LEU A 338 -14.87 -1.80 -7.26
N VAL A 339 -14.40 -2.39 -6.17
CA VAL A 339 -14.57 -1.85 -4.81
C VAL A 339 -13.22 -1.87 -4.07
N GLY A 340 -12.70 -0.69 -3.76
CA GLY A 340 -11.61 -0.50 -2.79
C GLY A 340 -12.18 -0.47 -1.37
N LEU A 341 -11.45 -1.04 -0.41
CA LEU A 341 -11.94 -1.21 0.98
C LEU A 341 -11.05 -0.57 2.04
N GLY A 342 -9.78 -0.26 1.73
CA GLY A 342 -8.83 0.27 2.71
C GLY A 342 -8.71 -0.64 3.93
N MET A 343 -8.70 -1.95 3.68
CA MET A 343 -8.82 -2.95 4.74
C MET A 343 -8.17 -4.25 4.30
N VAL A 344 -7.44 -4.89 5.20
CA VAL A 344 -6.87 -6.23 5.01
C VAL A 344 -8.01 -7.25 4.97
N ASN A 345 -7.92 -8.25 4.08
CA ASN A 345 -8.97 -9.27 4.03
C ASN A 345 -8.97 -10.14 5.31
N PRO A 346 -10.13 -10.66 5.75
CA PRO A 346 -10.23 -11.36 7.03
C PRO A 346 -9.39 -12.65 7.14
N VAL A 347 -9.11 -13.32 6.01
CA VAL A 347 -8.35 -14.58 5.98
C VAL A 347 -6.87 -14.36 6.27
N ILE A 348 -6.30 -13.22 5.85
CA ILE A 348 -4.89 -12.88 6.12
C ILE A 348 -4.71 -11.92 7.30
N ALA A 349 -5.79 -11.28 7.76
CA ALA A 349 -5.77 -10.34 8.88
C ALA A 349 -5.26 -10.97 10.19
N ASN A 350 -5.52 -12.27 10.41
CA ASN A 350 -5.00 -13.02 11.56
C ASN A 350 -3.47 -13.19 11.55
N ARG A 351 -2.83 -13.08 10.37
CA ARG A 351 -1.38 -13.15 10.17
C ARG A 351 -0.74 -11.76 10.06
N ALA A 352 -1.54 -10.70 10.09
CA ALA A 352 -1.05 -9.34 9.99
C ALA A 352 -0.15 -9.02 11.19
N VAL A 353 1.05 -8.51 10.91
CA VAL A 353 2.01 -8.08 11.94
C VAL A 353 2.12 -6.57 12.01
N ALA A 354 1.85 -5.88 10.91
CA ALA A 354 1.88 -4.43 10.86
C ALA A 354 0.96 -3.88 9.76
N THR A 355 0.51 -2.65 9.96
CA THR A 355 -0.04 -1.80 8.90
C THR A 355 0.56 -0.41 8.99
N PHE A 356 0.71 0.26 7.84
CA PHE A 356 1.07 1.66 7.79
C PHE A 356 0.46 2.35 6.57
N THR A 357 0.19 3.65 6.69
CA THR A 357 -0.40 4.43 5.58
C THR A 357 0.55 4.48 4.40
N ALA A 358 0.02 4.28 3.19
CA ALA A 358 0.84 4.16 1.99
C ALA A 358 1.22 5.52 1.40
N GLY A 359 0.32 6.19 0.68
CA GLY A 359 0.75 7.31 -0.14
C GLY A 359 -0.27 8.42 -0.33
N PHE A 360 0.16 9.41 -1.10
CA PHE A 360 -0.60 10.64 -1.34
C PHE A 360 -1.97 10.38 -1.94
N LYS A 361 -2.97 11.14 -1.45
CA LYS A 361 -4.25 11.32 -2.15
C LYS A 361 -3.99 11.81 -3.57
N ARG A 362 -4.88 11.46 -4.51
CA ARG A 362 -4.77 11.84 -5.93
C ARG A 362 -4.54 13.33 -6.16
N GLN A 363 -5.23 14.19 -5.40
CA GLN A 363 -5.07 15.64 -5.50
C GLN A 363 -3.60 16.09 -5.29
N HIS A 364 -2.84 15.36 -4.48
CA HIS A 364 -1.45 15.69 -4.13
C HIS A 364 -0.46 14.80 -4.90
N GLY A 365 -0.90 13.63 -5.36
CA GLY A 365 -0.13 12.68 -6.15
C GLY A 365 -0.05 13.01 -7.64
N ALA A 366 0.27 14.26 -7.97
CA ALA A 366 0.58 14.76 -9.31
C ALA A 366 1.39 16.05 -9.21
N PHE A 367 2.17 16.36 -10.23
CA PHE A 367 3.10 17.50 -10.21
C PHE A 367 2.38 18.81 -10.50
N LYS A 368 2.63 19.81 -9.66
CA LYS A 368 2.17 21.20 -9.87
C LYS A 368 3.18 22.03 -10.65
N TYR A 369 4.47 21.74 -10.48
CA TYR A 369 5.59 22.52 -11.01
C TYR A 369 6.67 21.61 -11.59
N GLY A 370 7.56 22.19 -12.39
CA GLY A 370 8.63 21.48 -13.08
C GLY A 370 8.17 20.78 -14.36
N ASP A 371 9.12 20.12 -15.01
CA ASP A 371 8.93 19.32 -16.22
C ASP A 371 7.88 18.22 -16.05
N MET A 372 7.90 17.48 -14.95
CA MET A 372 6.93 16.38 -14.72
C MET A 372 5.47 16.86 -14.61
N ALA A 373 5.21 18.17 -14.48
CA ALA A 373 3.85 18.71 -14.53
C ALA A 373 3.29 18.83 -15.96
N THR A 374 4.15 18.79 -17.00
CA THR A 374 3.78 19.19 -18.37
C THR A 374 3.62 18.03 -19.36
N PHE A 375 4.03 16.81 -18.99
CA PHE A 375 3.90 15.60 -19.82
C PHE A 375 3.43 14.40 -18.98
N ASN A 376 3.14 13.27 -19.63
CA ASN A 376 2.56 12.07 -19.00
C ASN A 376 1.40 12.42 -18.06
N TYR A 377 0.53 13.32 -18.52
CA TYR A 377 -0.65 13.76 -17.80
C TYR A 377 -0.36 14.44 -16.44
N GLY A 378 0.88 14.87 -16.19
CA GLY A 378 1.31 15.46 -14.92
C GLY A 378 1.84 14.45 -13.90
N HIS A 379 2.23 13.25 -14.37
CA HIS A 379 2.77 12.13 -13.60
C HIS A 379 1.94 11.81 -12.37
N HIS A 380 0.66 11.53 -12.60
CA HIS A 380 -0.23 11.03 -11.57
C HIS A 380 0.31 9.73 -10.99
N TYR A 381 0.45 9.66 -9.67
CA TYR A 381 1.07 8.52 -9.00
C TYR A 381 0.22 7.26 -9.21
N GLY A 382 0.81 6.24 -9.82
CA GLY A 382 0.15 4.97 -10.15
C GLY A 382 0.04 4.01 -8.97
N PHE A 383 -0.87 3.06 -9.09
CA PHE A 383 -1.05 2.00 -8.10
C PHE A 383 -1.82 0.79 -8.65
N ILE A 384 -1.45 -0.37 -8.11
CA ILE A 384 -1.94 -1.71 -8.46
C ILE A 384 -2.25 -2.45 -7.17
N GLU A 385 -3.48 -2.94 -7.02
CA GLU A 385 -3.91 -3.79 -5.90
C GLU A 385 -4.28 -5.17 -6.43
N LYS A 386 -3.73 -6.23 -5.83
CA LYS A 386 -4.08 -7.63 -6.17
C LYS A 386 -3.95 -7.91 -7.68
N GLY A 387 -2.91 -7.34 -8.30
CA GLY A 387 -2.62 -7.44 -9.72
C GLY A 387 -3.53 -6.66 -10.66
N VAL A 388 -4.48 -5.88 -10.13
CA VAL A 388 -5.42 -5.06 -10.90
C VAL A 388 -4.89 -3.63 -10.99
N ILE A 389 -4.72 -3.13 -12.22
CA ILE A 389 -4.22 -1.79 -12.50
C ILE A 389 -5.35 -0.79 -12.29
N LEU A 390 -5.29 -0.03 -11.21
CA LEU A 390 -6.29 0.99 -10.89
C LEU A 390 -5.84 2.37 -11.36
N SER A 391 -4.52 2.61 -11.36
CA SER A 391 -3.89 3.75 -12.02
C SER A 391 -2.54 3.36 -12.58
N LYS A 392 -2.23 3.81 -13.80
CA LYS A 392 -1.01 3.38 -14.51
C LYS A 392 0.24 3.86 -13.80
N LEU A 393 1.26 3.00 -13.76
CA LEU A 393 2.59 3.35 -13.24
C LEU A 393 3.30 4.28 -14.23
N GLN A 394 3.79 5.41 -13.75
CA GLN A 394 4.46 6.42 -14.54
C GLN A 394 5.98 6.31 -14.41
N PRO A 395 6.75 6.42 -15.51
CA PRO A 395 8.21 6.47 -15.45
C PRO A 395 8.72 7.63 -14.59
N GLY A 396 9.91 7.46 -14.00
CA GLY A 396 10.58 8.48 -13.18
C GLY A 396 10.03 8.61 -11.75
N LEU A 397 9.03 7.80 -11.36
CA LEU A 397 8.48 7.81 -10.01
C LEU A 397 8.96 6.63 -9.17
N SER A 398 9.22 6.92 -7.89
CA SER A 398 9.54 5.90 -6.89
C SER A 398 8.40 4.94 -6.72
N THR A 399 8.68 3.65 -6.86
CA THR A 399 7.68 2.58 -6.85
C THR A 399 8.14 1.47 -5.92
N LEU A 400 7.29 1.14 -4.94
CA LEU A 400 7.38 -0.11 -4.19
C LEU A 400 6.42 -1.11 -4.82
N TYR A 401 6.92 -2.25 -5.28
CA TYR A 401 6.10 -3.29 -5.89
C TYR A 401 6.54 -4.69 -5.47
N GLY A 402 5.56 -5.59 -5.41
CA GLY A 402 5.76 -7.02 -5.20
C GLY A 402 5.24 -7.80 -6.40
N LEU A 403 5.97 -8.85 -6.77
CA LEU A 403 5.58 -9.79 -7.83
C LEU A 403 4.89 -11.03 -7.23
N VAL A 404 4.27 -11.82 -8.10
CA VAL A 404 3.59 -13.08 -7.74
C VAL A 404 4.55 -14.17 -7.24
N ASP A 405 5.84 -14.09 -7.59
CA ASP A 405 6.89 -15.01 -7.12
C ASP A 405 7.46 -14.65 -5.73
N GLY A 406 6.94 -13.60 -5.10
CA GLY A 406 7.42 -13.10 -3.80
C GLY A 406 8.57 -12.08 -3.91
N THR A 407 9.04 -11.75 -5.11
CA THR A 407 10.03 -10.69 -5.31
C THR A 407 9.46 -9.34 -4.85
N LEU A 408 10.24 -8.62 -4.05
CA LEU A 408 9.92 -7.27 -3.56
C LEU A 408 11.01 -6.29 -3.98
N VAL A 409 10.60 -5.18 -4.60
CA VAL A 409 11.53 -4.17 -5.14
C VAL A 409 11.02 -2.77 -4.83
N MET A 410 11.95 -1.89 -4.49
CA MET A 410 11.74 -0.45 -4.46
C MET A 410 12.74 0.20 -5.42
N LYS A 411 12.25 0.91 -6.44
CA LYS A 411 13.09 1.60 -7.45
C LYS A 411 12.34 2.75 -8.14
N THR A 412 13.06 3.54 -8.92
CA THR A 412 12.47 4.48 -9.89
C THR A 412 11.92 3.68 -11.07
N TRP A 413 10.63 3.78 -11.33
CA TRP A 413 9.98 3.05 -12.43
C TRP A 413 10.46 3.52 -13.80
N THR A 414 10.66 2.59 -14.72
CA THR A 414 11.00 2.87 -16.12
C THR A 414 9.95 2.30 -17.06
N GLU A 415 9.96 2.74 -18.32
CA GLU A 415 9.04 2.17 -19.33
C GLU A 415 9.28 0.68 -19.58
N ALA A 416 10.53 0.23 -19.51
CA ALA A 416 10.90 -1.18 -19.67
C ALA A 416 10.28 -2.07 -18.57
N ASP A 417 10.09 -1.52 -17.36
CA ASP A 417 9.45 -2.24 -16.26
C ASP A 417 7.98 -2.59 -16.57
N ASN A 418 7.33 -1.96 -17.56
CA ASN A 418 5.97 -2.31 -17.98
C ASN A 418 5.84 -3.77 -18.48
N ALA A 419 6.95 -4.43 -18.84
CA ALA A 419 6.96 -5.86 -19.12
C ALA A 419 6.56 -6.72 -17.90
N LEU A 420 6.73 -6.19 -16.69
CA LEU A 420 6.41 -6.88 -15.43
C LEU A 420 4.92 -6.78 -15.06
N LEU A 421 4.14 -5.89 -15.68
CA LEU A 421 2.73 -5.63 -15.30
C LEU A 421 1.87 -6.90 -15.08
N PRO A 422 1.96 -7.96 -15.91
CA PRO A 422 1.18 -9.18 -15.67
C PRO A 422 1.54 -9.89 -14.36
N GLN A 423 2.80 -9.78 -13.90
CA GLN A 423 3.34 -10.47 -12.73
C GLN A 423 3.28 -9.63 -11.46
N ILE A 424 2.92 -8.34 -11.54
CA ILE A 424 2.82 -7.49 -10.37
C ILE A 424 1.62 -7.92 -9.53
N ARG A 425 1.86 -8.28 -8.27
CA ARG A 425 0.82 -8.54 -7.27
C ARG A 425 0.33 -7.23 -6.64
N PHE A 426 1.23 -6.29 -6.41
CA PHE A 426 0.88 -4.92 -6.01
C PHE A 426 1.97 -3.94 -6.41
N ALA A 427 1.60 -2.68 -6.60
CA ALA A 427 2.55 -1.58 -6.78
C ALA A 427 1.96 -0.28 -6.26
N ARG A 428 2.80 0.60 -5.73
CA ARG A 428 2.40 1.94 -5.33
C ARG A 428 3.54 2.92 -5.58
N GLN A 429 3.25 3.97 -6.33
CA GLN A 429 4.22 5.03 -6.60
C GLN A 429 4.05 6.19 -5.63
N ASN A 430 5.13 6.84 -5.18
CA ASN A 430 5.03 8.13 -4.49
C ASN A 430 6.17 9.06 -4.94
N GLY A 431 5.85 10.00 -5.82
CA GLY A 431 6.74 11.07 -6.22
C GLY A 431 8.10 10.62 -6.75
N VAL A 432 9.07 11.53 -6.72
CA VAL A 432 10.47 11.26 -7.07
C VAL A 432 11.22 10.66 -5.88
N PRO A 433 12.34 9.95 -6.11
CA PRO A 433 13.15 9.35 -5.06
C PRO A 433 13.68 10.33 -4.02
N LEU A 434 13.70 9.87 -2.77
CA LEU A 434 14.56 10.44 -1.73
C LEU A 434 15.99 9.95 -1.92
N LEU A 435 16.15 8.64 -2.18
CA LEU A 435 17.41 8.02 -2.58
C LEU A 435 17.21 7.17 -3.83
N GLU A 436 18.16 7.23 -4.74
CA GLU A 436 18.32 6.27 -5.82
C GLU A 436 19.52 5.37 -5.56
N THR A 437 19.44 4.12 -6.02
CA THR A 437 20.59 3.22 -5.99
C THR A 437 21.54 3.60 -7.11
N ASP A 438 22.76 3.98 -6.77
CA ASP A 438 23.83 4.15 -7.75
C ASP A 438 24.14 2.79 -8.41
N PRO A 439 23.95 2.66 -9.73
CA PRO A 439 24.17 1.38 -10.41
C PRO A 439 25.63 0.92 -10.38
N ALA A 440 26.61 1.83 -10.23
CA ALA A 440 28.02 1.48 -10.23
C ALA A 440 28.49 0.96 -8.86
N THR A 441 27.97 1.53 -7.77
CA THR A 441 28.45 1.25 -6.41
C THR A 441 27.44 0.49 -5.55
N GLY A 442 26.17 0.46 -5.94
CA GLY A 442 25.06 -0.12 -5.18
C GLY A 442 24.64 0.71 -3.96
N ILE A 443 25.27 1.86 -3.70
CA ILE A 443 24.95 2.71 -2.55
C ILE A 443 23.73 3.59 -2.85
N GLY A 444 22.98 3.96 -1.82
CA GLY A 444 21.91 4.95 -1.96
C GLY A 444 22.48 6.36 -2.06
N VAL A 445 22.07 7.13 -3.06
CA VAL A 445 22.48 8.52 -3.31
C VAL A 445 21.24 9.42 -3.36
N PRO A 446 21.24 10.63 -2.77
CA PRO A 446 20.14 11.57 -2.84
C PRO A 446 19.65 11.80 -4.26
N GLY A 447 18.33 11.66 -4.46
CA GLY A 447 17.71 11.92 -5.75
C GLY A 447 17.98 13.34 -6.24
N ASP A 448 18.07 13.52 -7.56
CA ASP A 448 18.44 14.78 -8.22
C ASP A 448 17.51 15.98 -7.91
N ARG A 449 16.30 15.68 -7.44
CA ARG A 449 15.24 16.63 -7.08
C ARG A 449 15.09 16.86 -5.58
N VAL A 450 15.85 16.18 -4.71
CA VAL A 450 15.75 16.31 -3.24
C VAL A 450 15.89 17.77 -2.78
N THR A 451 16.71 18.59 -3.45
CA THR A 451 16.87 20.02 -3.12
C THR A 451 15.93 20.95 -3.88
N LYS A 452 15.03 20.43 -4.71
CA LYS A 452 14.18 21.21 -5.62
C LYS A 452 12.72 21.08 -5.20
N TRP A 453 12.21 22.04 -4.43
CA TRP A 453 10.85 22.00 -3.90
C TRP A 453 9.78 21.72 -4.98
N GLY A 454 9.63 22.61 -5.96
CA GLY A 454 8.63 22.46 -7.02
C GLY A 454 8.83 21.20 -7.86
N PRO A 455 9.98 21.04 -8.54
CA PRO A 455 10.28 19.89 -9.39
C PRO A 455 10.32 18.53 -8.67
N GLY A 456 10.53 18.50 -7.35
CA GLY A 456 10.44 17.29 -6.54
C GLY A 456 9.02 17.00 -6.03
N ASN A 457 8.05 17.87 -6.34
CA ASN A 457 6.69 17.84 -5.81
C ASN A 457 6.65 17.70 -4.28
N TRP A 458 7.65 18.25 -3.59
CA TRP A 458 7.77 18.16 -2.15
C TRP A 458 6.66 18.99 -1.52
N SER A 459 5.67 18.33 -0.93
CA SER A 459 4.61 19.05 -0.22
C SER A 459 5.17 19.59 1.11
N GLY A 460 4.70 20.77 1.51
CA GLY A 460 5.00 21.36 2.82
C GLY A 460 3.85 21.10 3.80
N SER A 461 3.96 21.68 4.99
CA SER A 461 2.89 21.79 5.98
C SER A 461 1.68 22.52 5.40
N ALA A 462 0.63 22.67 6.21
CA ALA A 462 -0.57 23.34 5.78
C ALA A 462 -0.33 24.87 5.61
N GLU A 463 0.67 25.43 6.29
CA GLU A 463 1.29 26.76 6.15
C GLU A 463 2.19 26.88 4.92
N ALA A 464 2.39 25.78 4.20
CA ALA A 464 3.38 25.60 3.15
C ALA A 464 4.83 25.62 3.63
N ASP A 465 5.14 25.30 4.89
CA ASP A 465 6.53 25.13 5.32
C ASP A 465 7.09 23.81 4.81
N LEU A 466 8.25 23.82 4.15
CA LEU A 466 8.86 22.59 3.64
C LEU A 466 9.19 21.60 4.78
N ARG A 467 9.52 22.13 5.96
CA ARG A 467 9.75 21.32 7.16
C ARG A 467 8.41 20.96 7.80
N THR A 468 8.13 19.66 7.92
CA THR A 468 6.85 19.14 8.41
C THR A 468 6.99 17.70 8.89
N LEU A 469 5.95 17.18 9.55
CA LEU A 469 5.81 15.75 9.88
C LEU A 469 5.78 14.92 8.58
N ARG A 470 6.65 13.92 8.46
CA ARG A 470 6.77 13.08 7.26
C ARG A 470 6.88 11.59 7.60
N ALA A 471 6.41 10.75 6.70
CA ALA A 471 6.75 9.33 6.66
C ALA A 471 7.55 9.00 5.40
N GLY A 472 8.38 7.96 5.47
CA GLY A 472 9.12 7.43 4.34
C GLY A 472 9.32 5.92 4.47
N ALA A 473 9.68 5.27 3.37
CA ALA A 473 10.11 3.88 3.38
C ALA A 473 11.41 3.72 2.61
N CYS A 474 12.25 2.78 3.02
CA CYS A 474 13.50 2.45 2.34
C CYS A 474 13.76 0.94 2.31
N MET A 475 14.63 0.52 1.39
CA MET A 475 15.20 -0.83 1.38
C MET A 475 16.63 -0.78 1.91
N ALA A 476 16.95 -1.64 2.86
CA ALA A 476 18.30 -1.82 3.41
C ALA A 476 18.70 -3.31 3.37
N ARG A 477 20.00 -3.57 3.53
CA ARG A 477 20.57 -4.92 3.62
C ARG A 477 21.59 -5.02 4.73
N ASN A 478 21.59 -6.16 5.43
CA ASN A 478 22.68 -6.58 6.30
C ASN A 478 22.97 -8.05 5.98
N GLY A 479 24.17 -8.34 5.48
CA GLY A 479 24.50 -9.65 4.90
C GLY A 479 23.51 -10.04 3.77
N GLN A 480 22.90 -11.22 3.89
CA GLN A 480 21.89 -11.70 2.94
C GLN A 480 20.47 -11.22 3.28
N THR A 481 20.26 -10.62 4.45
CA THR A 481 18.94 -10.22 4.92
C THR A 481 18.54 -8.88 4.33
N ARG A 482 17.34 -8.84 3.74
CA ARG A 482 16.72 -7.61 3.22
C ARG A 482 15.73 -7.07 4.24
N TYR A 483 15.82 -5.77 4.48
CA TYR A 483 14.90 -5.07 5.38
C TYR A 483 14.08 -4.03 4.62
N LEU A 484 12.78 -4.02 4.87
CA LEU A 484 11.93 -2.87 4.60
C LEU A 484 11.93 -2.00 5.86
N ILE A 485 12.32 -0.74 5.74
CA ILE A 485 12.34 0.21 6.86
C ILE A 485 11.28 1.26 6.63
N TYR A 486 10.38 1.43 7.60
CA TYR A 486 9.48 2.56 7.70
C TYR A 486 10.09 3.64 8.60
N GLY A 487 10.06 4.89 8.17
CA GLY A 487 10.58 6.03 8.93
C GLY A 487 9.50 7.06 9.25
N TYR A 488 9.42 7.42 10.53
CA TYR A 488 8.62 8.53 11.05
C TYR A 488 9.53 9.70 11.41
N PHE A 489 9.29 10.84 10.78
CA PHE A 489 10.06 12.07 10.97
C PHE A 489 9.15 13.13 11.58
N SER A 490 9.25 13.34 12.89
CA SER A 490 8.47 14.34 13.64
C SER A 490 8.49 15.72 12.98
N THR A 491 9.65 16.11 12.44
CA THR A 491 9.79 17.23 11.52
C THR A 491 11.03 17.07 10.64
N ALA A 492 10.90 17.18 9.32
CA ALA A 492 12.03 17.07 8.40
C ALA A 492 11.78 17.74 7.05
N THR A 493 12.86 18.17 6.40
CA THR A 493 12.91 18.41 4.95
C THR A 493 13.24 17.11 4.19
N PRO A 494 12.99 17.04 2.87
CA PRO A 494 13.43 15.91 2.05
C PRO A 494 14.95 15.65 2.12
N SER A 495 15.76 16.71 2.31
CA SER A 495 17.21 16.60 2.45
C SER A 495 17.61 15.87 3.74
N ALA A 496 16.98 16.21 4.87
CA ALA A 496 17.20 15.49 6.12
C ALA A 496 16.75 14.03 6.04
N MET A 497 15.60 13.76 5.40
CA MET A 497 15.15 12.39 5.18
C MET A 497 16.15 11.57 4.35
N ALA A 498 16.62 12.12 3.23
CA ALA A 498 17.58 11.45 2.35
C ALA A 498 18.88 11.10 3.11
N ARG A 499 19.49 12.05 3.81
CA ARG A 499 20.72 11.78 4.58
C ARG A 499 20.48 10.80 5.73
N THR A 500 19.32 10.87 6.39
CA THR A 500 18.97 9.91 7.45
C THR A 500 18.86 8.50 6.89
N PHE A 501 18.14 8.29 5.79
CA PHE A 501 18.05 6.97 5.17
C PHE A 501 19.41 6.47 4.66
N GLN A 502 20.27 7.34 4.11
CA GLN A 502 21.64 6.94 3.77
C GLN A 502 22.42 6.48 5.00
N ALA A 503 22.29 7.19 6.12
CA ALA A 503 22.96 6.83 7.35
C ALA A 503 22.52 5.45 7.86
N TYR A 504 21.28 5.04 7.62
CA TYR A 504 20.77 3.69 7.91
C TYR A 504 21.13 2.63 6.85
N GLY A 505 22.00 2.95 5.88
CA GLY A 505 22.44 2.01 4.86
C GLY A 505 21.36 1.67 3.82
N CYS A 506 20.35 2.53 3.65
CA CYS A 506 19.33 2.32 2.63
C CYS A 506 19.92 2.52 1.22
N THR A 507 19.63 1.60 0.30
CA THR A 507 20.06 1.71 -1.11
C THR A 507 19.05 2.46 -1.97
N TYR A 508 17.77 2.47 -1.56
CA TYR A 508 16.71 3.23 -2.22
C TYR A 508 15.71 3.69 -1.15
N ALA A 509 15.14 4.89 -1.31
CA ALA A 509 14.14 5.41 -0.39
C ALA A 509 13.10 6.28 -1.11
N MET A 510 11.86 6.18 -0.64
CA MET A 510 10.73 6.95 -1.15
C MET A 510 9.97 7.63 -0.02
N LEU A 511 9.35 8.76 -0.36
CA LEU A 511 8.46 9.50 0.54
C LEU A 511 7.10 8.78 0.60
N LEU A 512 6.50 8.72 1.78
CA LEU A 512 5.11 8.27 1.98
C LEU A 512 4.22 9.50 2.27
N ASP A 513 2.97 9.29 2.65
CA ASP A 513 2.11 10.41 3.02
C ASP A 513 2.62 11.13 4.30
N MET A 514 2.07 12.32 4.59
CA MET A 514 2.69 13.27 5.52
C MET A 514 1.67 14.17 6.22
N ASN A 515 2.19 15.11 7.03
CA ASN A 515 1.50 16.23 7.66
C ASN A 515 0.50 15.91 8.78
N ALA A 516 0.13 14.65 8.99
CA ALA A 516 -0.76 14.26 10.08
C ALA A 516 -0.45 12.85 10.60
N LEU A 517 -0.82 12.56 11.85
CA LEU A 517 -0.60 11.25 12.46
C LEU A 517 -1.39 10.15 11.74
N GLU A 518 -2.57 10.46 11.21
CA GLU A 518 -3.35 9.53 10.39
C GLU A 518 -2.76 9.26 9.01
N HIS A 519 -1.82 10.08 8.55
CA HIS A 519 -1.14 9.94 7.26
C HIS A 519 0.26 9.36 7.40
N THR A 520 0.83 9.45 8.60
CA THR A 520 2.12 8.87 9.00
C THR A 520 1.93 7.70 9.97
N TYR A 521 0.74 7.10 9.95
CA TYR A 521 0.33 6.03 10.86
C TYR A 521 1.14 4.76 10.62
N LEU A 522 1.61 4.15 11.70
CA LEU A 522 2.10 2.77 11.75
C LEU A 522 1.59 2.11 13.03
N ALA A 523 1.10 0.89 12.90
CA ALA A 523 0.78 0.02 14.03
C ALA A 523 1.40 -1.37 13.86
N LEU A 524 1.81 -1.94 14.97
CA LEU A 524 2.27 -3.32 15.13
C LEU A 524 1.22 -4.13 15.91
N TYR A 525 1.00 -5.37 15.48
CA TYR A 525 0.08 -6.31 16.13
C TYR A 525 0.88 -7.33 16.94
N VAL A 526 1.13 -7.00 18.19
CA VAL A 526 2.01 -7.73 19.10
C VAL A 526 1.22 -8.82 19.84
N PRO A 527 1.60 -10.11 19.75
CA PRO A 527 1.01 -11.14 20.60
C PRO A 527 1.39 -10.92 22.07
N GLN A 528 0.41 -10.79 22.96
CA GLN A 528 0.62 -10.60 24.40
C GLN A 528 -0.49 -11.31 25.20
N GLY A 529 -0.11 -12.30 26.02
CA GLY A 529 -1.05 -13.00 26.93
C GLY A 529 -2.24 -13.65 26.23
N GLY A 530 -2.03 -14.22 25.04
CA GLY A 530 -3.11 -14.83 24.22
C GLY A 530 -4.02 -13.83 23.50
N LYS A 531 -3.72 -12.53 23.58
CA LYS A 531 -4.42 -11.44 22.86
C LYS A 531 -3.46 -10.73 21.92
N VAL A 532 -4.02 -9.97 20.98
CA VAL A 532 -3.25 -9.06 20.13
C VAL A 532 -3.31 -7.66 20.76
N HIS A 533 -2.14 -7.13 21.10
CA HIS A 533 -1.95 -5.74 21.51
C HIS A 533 -1.59 -4.90 20.28
N VAL A 534 -2.19 -3.72 20.16
CA VAL A 534 -1.88 -2.77 19.08
C VAL A 534 -0.87 -1.76 19.63
N ALA A 535 0.38 -1.86 19.19
CA ALA A 535 1.44 -0.92 19.52
C ALA A 535 1.59 0.10 18.38
N HIS A 536 1.76 1.38 18.69
CA HIS A 536 1.87 2.44 17.71
C HIS A 536 3.27 3.05 17.70
N MET A 537 3.65 3.72 16.60
CA MET A 537 4.94 4.42 16.57
C MET A 537 5.03 5.50 17.67
N VAL A 538 3.98 6.30 17.84
CA VAL A 538 3.89 7.33 18.88
C VAL A 538 2.47 7.33 19.49
N PRO A 539 2.31 7.72 20.78
CA PRO A 539 1.04 7.57 21.50
C PRO A 539 -0.16 8.24 20.83
N GLY A 540 0.06 9.38 20.15
CA GLY A 540 -1.01 10.12 19.48
C GLY A 540 -1.72 9.31 18.39
N MET A 541 -1.08 8.29 17.81
CA MET A 541 -1.69 7.45 16.79
C MET A 541 -2.82 6.57 17.35
N ALA A 542 -2.76 6.18 18.63
CA ALA A 542 -3.80 5.40 19.28
C ALA A 542 -5.14 6.15 19.40
N LEU A 543 -5.12 7.49 19.27
CA LEU A 543 -6.31 8.34 19.29
C LEU A 543 -7.13 8.24 17.99
N ILE A 544 -6.53 7.72 16.91
CA ILE A 544 -7.18 7.55 15.60
C ILE A 544 -7.98 6.23 15.56
N GLU A 545 -7.68 5.31 16.47
CA GLU A 545 -8.36 4.03 16.56
C GLU A 545 -9.83 4.17 16.96
N LYS A 546 -10.69 3.33 16.36
CA LYS A 546 -12.06 3.18 16.85
C LYS A 546 -12.05 2.38 18.15
N LYS A 547 -13.00 2.67 19.03
CA LYS A 547 -13.18 1.93 20.27
C LYS A 547 -14.63 1.47 20.38
N VAL A 548 -14.85 0.22 20.79
CA VAL A 548 -16.19 -0.24 21.18
C VAL A 548 -16.55 0.29 22.58
N ARG A 549 -17.83 0.18 22.93
CA ARG A 549 -18.30 0.42 24.30
C ARG A 549 -17.50 -0.48 25.27
N GLY A 550 -16.80 0.13 26.23
CA GLY A 550 -15.85 -0.56 27.11
C GLY A 550 -14.38 -0.32 26.78
N GLY A 551 -14.06 0.50 25.77
CA GLY A 551 -12.71 1.01 25.52
C GLY A 551 -11.78 0.08 24.73
N THR A 552 -12.25 -1.10 24.33
CA THR A 552 -11.46 -2.02 23.49
C THR A 552 -11.24 -1.42 22.11
N ILE A 553 -9.98 -1.41 21.66
CA ILE A 553 -9.56 -0.88 20.37
C ILE A 553 -10.05 -1.81 19.24
N ILE A 554 -10.62 -1.22 18.20
CA ILE A 554 -10.78 -1.84 16.90
C ILE A 554 -9.65 -1.31 16.02
N PRO A 555 -8.67 -2.13 15.63
CA PRO A 555 -7.50 -1.65 14.92
C PRO A 555 -7.85 -1.15 13.52
N ARG A 556 -7.37 0.04 13.16
CA ARG A 556 -7.48 0.65 11.83
C ARG A 556 -6.91 -0.30 10.77
N PHE A 557 -7.57 -0.31 9.61
CA PHE A 557 -7.28 -1.18 8.46
C PHE A 557 -7.45 -2.70 8.66
N ILE A 558 -7.62 -3.19 9.90
CA ILE A 558 -7.89 -4.60 10.20
C ILE A 558 -9.35 -4.81 10.58
N GLY A 559 -9.85 -4.02 11.53
CA GLY A 559 -11.20 -4.18 12.07
C GLY A 559 -12.27 -3.36 11.36
N PHE A 560 -11.88 -2.39 10.52
CA PHE A 560 -12.81 -1.60 9.72
C PHE A 560 -12.18 -1.04 8.45
N ALA A 561 -13.04 -0.75 7.46
CA ALA A 561 -12.68 -0.10 6.21
C ALA A 561 -12.28 1.37 6.40
N ASP A 562 -11.18 1.78 5.77
CA ASP A 562 -10.66 3.14 5.84
C ASP A 562 -10.73 3.85 4.47
N ASN A 563 -10.85 5.17 4.49
CA ASN A 563 -10.85 5.93 3.25
C ASN A 563 -9.45 6.00 2.60
N ARG A 564 -8.36 5.73 3.33
CA ARG A 564 -6.97 5.75 2.85
C ARG A 564 -6.48 4.37 2.45
N ASP A 565 -5.45 4.39 1.61
CA ASP A 565 -4.68 3.22 1.23
C ASP A 565 -3.58 2.91 2.25
N LEU A 566 -3.22 1.63 2.32
CA LEU A 566 -2.23 1.13 3.27
C LEU A 566 -1.32 0.08 2.65
N PHE A 567 -0.15 -0.07 3.27
CA PHE A 567 0.60 -1.31 3.21
C PHE A 567 0.33 -2.13 4.48
N TYR A 568 0.36 -3.44 4.33
CA TYR A 568 0.27 -4.39 5.45
C TYR A 568 1.36 -5.43 5.32
N LEU A 569 1.91 -5.88 6.45
CA LEU A 569 2.82 -7.01 6.51
C LEU A 569 2.15 -8.22 7.16
N THR A 570 2.43 -9.40 6.66
CA THR A 570 1.96 -10.68 7.19
C THR A 570 3.13 -11.63 7.42
N ARG A 571 3.04 -12.52 8.40
CA ARG A 571 4.03 -13.61 8.53
C ARG A 571 3.99 -14.53 7.30
N LYS A 572 5.15 -14.84 6.75
CA LYS A 572 5.30 -15.92 5.77
C LYS A 572 4.94 -17.24 6.43
N GLU A 573 4.21 -18.08 5.71
CA GLU A 573 3.99 -19.44 6.16
C GLU A 573 5.27 -20.24 5.93
N SER A 574 5.60 -21.11 6.88
CA SER A 574 6.63 -22.12 6.68
C SER A 574 6.24 -22.92 5.43
N VAL A 575 7.16 -23.10 4.49
CA VAL A 575 6.97 -24.13 3.44
C VAL A 575 6.76 -25.44 4.20
N LYS A 576 5.54 -25.96 4.15
CA LYS A 576 5.21 -27.25 4.78
C LYS A 576 5.85 -28.39 4.01
#